data_AF-M3JYQ9-F1
#
_entry.id   AF-M3JYQ9-F1
#
_cell.length_a   1.000
_cell.length_b   1.000
_cell.length_c   1.000
_cell.angle_alpha   90.00
_cell.angle_beta   90.00
_cell.angle_gamma   90.00
#
_symmetry.space_group_name_H-M   'P 1'
#
loop_
_entity.id
_entity.type
_entity.pdbx_description
1 polymer ?
#
loop_
_entity_poly.entity_id
_entity_poly.type
_entity_poly.pdbx_seq_one_letter_code
_entity_poly.pdbx_strand_id
1 'polypeptide(L)'
;MGKHKRNKRNQKARHDPVANPESSSKAEDGKSKILPLITKLKSSVPNDKSMAIGVINVLAEDKRMREMLLTEDVITVVMEHCLNDSNDEIVVESFGLLRNLVIEEGYDVIRFLWENNIWTALESSLEKINTSFKYLIENGVAKEKDKSKVQLLFDFSENIFALVIMLITSAEDIFDAIFGKIDSILEFILLLIDSHVEGKPKISTGLFNTLLEFIYQLSTESVPFVEKLQNFNWEKVSSFLANNESTPTSRIYYNGIYFSLVEIILQPTDQLKKEELMREILTNLSKAIKEGGEEAVGFDVGCDIIATICEYLATNESNPDEPAKLTNETLQLIEQIGNGLAEKSEDESAASALNNLQVVLEI
;
A
#
# COMPACT_ATOMS: atom_id res chain seq x y z
N MET A 1 15.01 -2.40 -25.01
CA MET A 1 15.34 -1.72 -23.74
C MET A 1 14.54 -0.43 -23.65
N GLY A 2 13.21 -0.57 -23.56
CA GLY A 2 12.33 0.56 -23.28
C GLY A 2 12.59 0.99 -21.84
N LYS A 3 12.90 2.27 -21.65
CA LYS A 3 13.01 2.86 -20.31
C LYS A 3 11.68 2.59 -19.60
N HIS A 4 11.72 1.98 -18.41
CA HIS A 4 10.59 2.04 -17.48
C HIS A 4 10.15 3.50 -17.42
N LYS A 5 9.02 3.80 -18.06
CA LYS A 5 8.40 5.10 -17.89
C LYS A 5 7.88 5.08 -16.47
N ARG A 6 8.60 5.75 -15.58
CA ARG A 6 8.10 6.18 -14.28
C ARG A 6 6.77 6.89 -14.53
N ASN A 7 5.66 6.16 -14.41
CA ASN A 7 4.35 6.75 -14.33
C ASN A 7 4.21 7.32 -12.90
N LYS A 8 4.98 8.37 -12.60
CA LYS A 8 4.72 9.22 -11.44
C LYS A 8 3.35 9.86 -11.67
N ARG A 9 2.30 9.35 -11.03
CA ARG A 9 1.00 10.01 -10.99
C ARG A 9 0.57 10.27 -9.55
N ASN A 10 0.60 11.57 -9.24
CA ASN A 10 -0.24 12.32 -8.32
C ASN A 10 -1.04 11.51 -7.28
N GLN A 11 -0.53 11.47 -6.04
CA GLN A 11 -1.33 11.30 -4.81
C GLN A 11 -2.39 12.43 -4.60
N LYS A 12 -2.75 13.20 -5.64
CA LYS A 12 -3.74 14.28 -5.58
C LYS A 12 -5.15 13.87 -6.03
N ALA A 13 -5.37 12.62 -6.43
CA ALA A 13 -6.67 12.16 -6.93
C ALA A 13 -7.65 11.71 -5.83
N ARG A 14 -7.50 12.18 -4.59
CA ARG A 14 -8.59 12.17 -3.61
C ARG A 14 -9.21 13.55 -3.56
N HIS A 15 -9.91 13.91 -4.64
CA HIS A 15 -10.62 15.18 -4.72
C HIS A 15 -12.03 15.01 -4.11
N ASP A 16 -12.19 15.55 -2.91
CA ASP A 16 -13.45 15.85 -2.24
C ASP A 16 -14.50 16.44 -3.20
N PRO A 17 -15.68 15.83 -3.38
CA PRO A 17 -16.82 16.49 -4.01
C PRO A 17 -17.79 16.90 -2.90
N VAL A 18 -17.56 18.08 -2.31
CA VAL A 18 -18.56 19.05 -1.77
C VAL A 18 -17.80 20.06 -0.89
N ALA A 19 -17.31 21.14 -1.49
CA ALA A 19 -16.89 22.33 -0.77
C ALA A 19 -17.97 23.41 -0.95
N ASN A 20 -18.85 23.56 0.05
CA ASN A 20 -19.80 24.66 0.12
C ASN A 20 -19.13 25.86 0.82
N PRO A 21 -19.06 27.05 0.22
CA PRO A 21 -18.45 28.20 0.88
C PRO A 21 -19.51 28.91 1.71
N GLU A 22 -19.44 28.85 3.04
CA GLU A 22 -19.86 29.94 3.95
C GLU A 22 -19.77 29.55 5.44
N SER A 23 -19.01 30.34 6.22
CA SER A 23 -19.31 30.89 7.56
C SER A 23 -18.06 31.03 8.43
N SER A 24 -17.46 32.22 8.36
CA SER A 24 -16.32 32.69 9.13
C SER A 24 -16.69 33.05 10.57
N SER A 25 -17.13 32.08 11.38
CA SER A 25 -17.42 32.30 12.81
C SER A 25 -17.18 31.11 13.75
N LYS A 26 -16.44 30.07 13.33
CA LYS A 26 -16.20 28.83 14.13
C LYS A 26 -14.73 28.57 14.52
N ALA A 27 -13.82 29.53 14.34
CA ALA A 27 -12.40 29.33 14.60
C ALA A 27 -12.05 29.18 16.10
N GLU A 28 -12.81 29.80 17.00
CA GLU A 28 -12.54 29.72 18.45
C GLU A 28 -12.93 28.37 19.09
N ASP A 29 -13.92 27.66 18.55
CA ASP A 29 -14.43 26.40 19.14
C ASP A 29 -13.54 25.17 18.81
N GLY A 30 -12.62 25.28 17.85
CA GLY A 30 -11.66 24.21 17.53
C GLY A 30 -10.46 24.18 18.48
N LYS A 31 -9.87 25.35 18.75
CA LYS A 31 -8.69 25.46 19.63
C LYS A 31 -8.97 25.06 21.07
N SER A 32 -10.18 25.37 21.58
CA SER A 32 -10.61 24.96 22.92
C SER A 32 -10.68 23.44 23.10
N LYS A 33 -10.87 22.68 22.00
CA LYS A 33 -10.94 21.22 22.00
C LYS A 33 -9.57 20.56 21.77
N ILE A 34 -8.71 21.16 20.94
CA ILE A 34 -7.42 20.57 20.55
C ILE A 34 -6.35 20.71 21.63
N LEU A 35 -6.17 21.91 22.20
CA LEU A 35 -5.09 22.17 23.16
C LEU A 35 -5.11 21.25 24.40
N PRO A 36 -6.27 20.90 24.99
CA PRO A 36 -6.33 19.92 26.06
C PRO A 36 -5.82 18.53 25.64
N LEU A 37 -6.08 18.11 24.39
CA LEU A 37 -5.63 16.81 23.88
C LEU A 37 -4.11 16.80 23.68
N ILE A 38 -3.55 17.87 23.12
CA ILE A 38 -2.09 18.04 23.00
C ILE A 38 -1.42 18.00 24.38
N THR A 39 -2.02 18.63 25.39
CA THR A 39 -1.53 18.59 26.77
C THR A 39 -1.56 17.17 27.33
N LYS A 40 -2.62 16.41 27.05
CA LYS A 40 -2.75 15.01 27.47
C LYS A 40 -1.74 14.09 26.79
N LEU A 41 -1.39 14.30 25.52
CA LEU A 41 -0.32 13.55 24.85
C LEU A 41 1.05 13.71 25.55
N LYS A 42 1.30 14.88 26.16
CA LYS A 42 2.51 15.18 26.94
C LYS A 42 2.46 14.64 28.37
N SER A 43 1.30 14.18 28.85
CA SER A 43 1.12 13.68 30.21
C SER A 43 1.95 12.41 30.45
N SER A 44 2.44 12.19 31.66
CA SER A 44 3.07 10.90 32.02
C SER A 44 2.06 9.80 32.33
N VAL A 45 0.75 10.08 32.24
CA VAL A 45 -0.33 9.14 32.57
C VAL A 45 -0.76 8.39 31.31
N PRO A 46 -0.57 7.05 31.22
CA PRO A 46 -0.88 6.29 30.01
C PRO A 46 -2.33 6.44 29.53
N ASN A 47 -3.27 6.46 30.47
CA ASN A 47 -4.69 6.60 30.16
C ASN A 47 -5.04 7.97 29.54
N ASP A 48 -4.34 9.04 29.91
CA ASP A 48 -4.54 10.36 29.28
C ASP A 48 -4.04 10.36 27.84
N LYS A 49 -2.88 9.72 27.58
CA LYS A 49 -2.34 9.61 26.22
C LYS A 49 -3.24 8.77 25.33
N SER A 50 -3.62 7.55 25.74
CA SER A 50 -4.49 6.68 24.94
C SER A 50 -5.84 7.36 24.64
N MET A 51 -6.44 8.01 25.64
CA MET A 51 -7.66 8.80 25.43
C MET A 51 -7.44 9.95 24.43
N ALA A 52 -6.33 10.67 24.52
CA ALA A 52 -6.03 11.76 23.59
C ALA A 52 -5.78 11.25 22.17
N ILE A 53 -5.01 10.18 22.00
CA ILE A 53 -4.73 9.58 20.68
C ILE A 53 -6.03 9.10 20.02
N GLY A 54 -6.88 8.38 20.77
CA GLY A 54 -8.17 7.92 20.26
C GLY A 54 -9.07 9.07 19.80
N VAL A 55 -9.18 10.14 20.58
CA VAL A 55 -9.98 11.31 20.20
C VAL A 55 -9.36 12.05 19.01
N ILE A 56 -8.03 12.20 18.96
CA ILE A 56 -7.34 12.85 17.86
C ILE A 56 -7.52 12.07 16.55
N ASN A 57 -7.48 10.74 16.58
CA ASN A 57 -7.74 9.91 15.40
C ASN A 57 -9.11 10.20 14.79
N VAL A 58 -10.16 10.28 15.62
CA VAL A 58 -11.51 10.61 15.14
C VAL A 58 -11.57 12.05 14.62
N LEU A 59 -10.93 13.00 15.30
CA LEU A 59 -10.91 14.40 14.85
C LEU A 59 -10.16 14.57 13.53
N ALA A 60 -9.11 13.78 13.30
CA ALA A 60 -8.29 13.87 12.10
C ALA A 60 -9.04 13.42 10.82
N GLU A 61 -10.18 12.73 10.93
CA GLU A 61 -11.04 12.41 9.79
C GLU A 61 -11.68 13.66 9.17
N ASP A 62 -11.93 14.71 9.98
CA ASP A 62 -12.42 16.01 9.47
C ASP A 62 -11.25 16.90 9.05
N LYS A 63 -11.22 17.29 7.78
CA LYS A 63 -10.15 18.11 7.20
C LYS A 63 -9.84 19.38 8.01
N ARG A 64 -10.87 20.10 8.44
CA ARG A 64 -10.69 21.36 9.19
C ARG A 64 -10.07 21.10 10.57
N MET A 65 -10.53 20.07 11.26
CA MET A 65 -9.97 19.67 12.56
C MET A 65 -8.52 19.18 12.41
N ARG A 66 -8.23 18.42 11.35
CA ARG A 66 -6.88 17.96 11.01
C ARG A 66 -5.92 19.11 10.75
N GLU A 67 -6.29 20.10 9.93
CA GLU A 67 -5.48 21.30 9.69
C GLU A 67 -5.17 22.06 11.00
N MET A 68 -6.15 22.15 11.91
CA MET A 68 -5.92 22.76 13.23
C MET A 68 -5.00 21.92 14.12
N LEU A 69 -5.10 20.58 14.09
CA LEU A 69 -4.20 19.69 14.83
C LEU A 69 -2.74 19.85 14.35
N LEU A 70 -2.54 19.93 13.04
CA LEU A 70 -1.21 20.16 12.43
C LEU A 70 -0.64 21.53 12.82
N THR A 71 -1.48 22.56 12.86
CA THR A 71 -1.08 23.91 13.30
C THR A 71 -0.65 23.96 14.77
N GLU A 72 -1.16 23.04 15.60
CA GLU A 72 -0.83 22.95 17.04
C GLU A 72 0.21 21.84 17.33
N ASP A 73 1.09 21.56 16.34
CA ASP A 73 2.27 20.68 16.44
C ASP A 73 1.97 19.24 16.87
N VAL A 74 0.79 18.68 16.51
CA VAL A 74 0.42 17.31 16.93
C VAL A 74 1.47 16.27 16.53
N ILE A 75 2.08 16.40 15.34
CA ILE A 75 3.07 15.45 14.83
C ILE A 75 4.31 15.45 15.72
N THR A 76 4.87 16.64 15.98
CA THR A 76 6.04 16.82 16.85
C THR A 76 5.79 16.23 18.23
N VAL A 77 4.62 16.52 18.81
CA VAL A 77 4.25 16.02 20.14
C VAL A 77 4.17 14.49 20.16
N VAL A 78 3.57 13.87 19.15
CA VAL A 78 3.50 12.40 19.03
C VAL A 78 4.90 11.80 18.88
N MET A 79 5.74 12.38 18.02
CA MET A 79 7.12 11.91 17.80
C MET A 79 7.96 11.95 19.08
N GLU A 80 7.87 13.05 19.84
CA GLU A 80 8.69 13.26 21.04
C GLU A 80 8.19 12.47 22.25
N HIS A 81 6.86 12.38 22.43
CA HIS A 81 6.28 11.89 23.68
C HIS A 81 5.62 10.53 23.60
N CYS A 82 5.31 10.01 22.41
CA CYS A 82 4.47 8.82 22.29
C CYS A 82 5.14 7.64 21.58
N LEU A 83 6.02 7.87 20.59
CA LEU A 83 6.66 6.78 19.84
C LEU A 83 7.62 5.90 20.67
N ASN A 84 8.13 6.44 21.79
CA ASN A 84 9.03 5.75 22.70
C ASN A 84 8.42 5.54 24.09
N ASP A 85 7.07 5.49 24.17
CA ASP A 85 6.39 5.23 25.43
C ASP A 85 6.71 3.83 25.98
N SER A 86 6.64 3.68 27.30
CA SER A 86 6.76 2.39 27.99
C SER A 86 5.56 1.46 27.78
N ASN A 87 4.41 2.00 27.35
CA ASN A 87 3.23 1.22 27.01
C ASN A 87 3.17 0.98 25.50
N ASP A 88 3.26 -0.29 25.11
CA ASP A 88 3.23 -0.72 23.71
C ASP A 88 1.94 -0.27 22.98
N GLU A 89 0.77 -0.26 23.65
CA GLU A 89 -0.49 0.18 23.03
C GLU A 89 -0.41 1.65 22.59
N ILE A 90 0.20 2.51 23.42
CA ILE A 90 0.40 3.93 23.09
C ILE A 90 1.31 4.06 21.88
N VAL A 91 2.39 3.28 21.82
CA VAL A 91 3.33 3.28 20.69
C VAL A 91 2.60 2.86 19.41
N VAL A 92 1.83 1.77 19.44
CA VAL A 92 1.09 1.27 18.28
C VAL A 92 0.06 2.28 17.78
N GLU A 93 -0.77 2.81 18.68
CA GLU A 93 -1.80 3.81 18.32
C GLU A 93 -1.17 5.11 17.79
N SER A 94 0.01 5.49 18.29
CA SER A 94 0.74 6.68 17.83
C SER A 94 1.27 6.53 16.41
N PHE A 95 1.85 5.38 16.07
CA PHE A 95 2.23 5.11 14.68
C PHE A 95 1.00 5.01 13.77
N GLY A 96 -0.11 4.46 14.26
CA GLY A 96 -1.39 4.46 13.54
C GLY A 96 -1.92 5.88 13.25
N LEU A 97 -1.81 6.79 14.24
CA LEU A 97 -2.16 8.19 14.05
C LEU A 97 -1.26 8.87 13.01
N LEU A 98 0.06 8.69 13.10
CA LEU A 98 0.99 9.24 12.10
C LEU A 98 0.70 8.71 10.68
N ARG A 99 0.41 7.41 10.56
CA ARG A 99 -0.01 6.79 9.29
C ARG A 99 -1.25 7.48 8.74
N ASN A 100 -2.29 7.69 9.55
CA ASN A 100 -3.51 8.36 9.12
C ASN A 100 -3.25 9.78 8.64
N LEU A 101 -2.48 10.56 9.40
CA LEU A 101 -2.13 11.94 9.01
C LEU A 101 -1.36 11.97 7.68
N VAL A 102 -0.44 11.03 7.48
CA VAL A 102 0.31 10.88 6.23
C VAL A 102 -0.60 10.54 5.05
N ILE A 103 -1.56 9.62 5.23
CA ILE A 103 -2.51 9.23 4.17
C ILE A 103 -3.40 10.41 3.78
N GLU A 104 -3.85 11.20 4.75
CA GLU A 104 -4.79 12.29 4.55
C GLU A 104 -4.16 13.57 4.00
N GLU A 105 -2.91 13.88 4.38
CA GLU A 105 -2.23 15.13 4.01
C GLU A 105 -1.17 14.94 2.91
N GLY A 106 -0.64 13.71 2.77
CA GLY A 106 0.34 13.38 1.76
C GLY A 106 1.69 14.06 1.95
N TYR A 107 2.22 14.60 0.84
CA TYR A 107 3.63 14.99 0.68
C TYR A 107 4.18 15.90 1.79
N ASP A 108 3.45 16.92 2.21
CA ASP A 108 3.96 17.92 3.15
C ASP A 108 4.21 17.32 4.55
N VAL A 109 3.28 16.48 5.03
CA VAL A 109 3.44 15.75 6.30
C VAL A 109 4.55 14.72 6.21
N ILE A 110 4.66 14.01 5.09
CA ILE A 110 5.73 13.03 4.85
C ILE A 110 7.10 13.71 4.89
N ARG A 111 7.22 14.88 4.23
CA ARG A 111 8.45 15.66 4.22
C ARG A 111 8.81 16.13 5.62
N PHE A 112 7.83 16.64 6.36
CA PHE A 112 8.02 17.05 7.75
C PHE A 112 8.52 15.88 8.63
N LEU A 113 7.89 14.71 8.55
CA LEU A 113 8.33 13.52 9.30
C LEU A 113 9.78 13.12 8.95
N TRP A 114 10.11 13.12 7.66
CA TRP A 114 11.45 12.79 7.18
C TRP A 114 12.51 13.75 7.73
N GLU A 115 12.25 15.06 7.64
CA GLU A 115 13.16 16.11 8.14
C GLU A 115 13.31 16.06 9.67
N ASN A 116 12.30 15.56 10.39
CA ASN A 116 12.34 15.31 11.83
C ASN A 116 12.81 13.88 12.19
N ASN A 117 13.50 13.20 11.27
CA ASN A 117 14.18 11.93 11.50
C ASN A 117 13.26 10.78 11.96
N ILE A 118 12.04 10.70 11.43
CA ILE A 118 11.12 9.58 11.68
C ILE A 118 11.76 8.22 11.38
N TRP A 119 12.68 8.17 10.41
CA TRP A 119 13.33 6.94 9.97
C TRP A 119 14.07 6.23 11.11
N THR A 120 14.68 6.97 12.05
CA THR A 120 15.34 6.36 13.21
C THR A 120 14.35 5.57 14.07
N ALA A 121 13.14 6.10 14.28
CA ALA A 121 12.09 5.40 15.02
C ALA A 121 11.57 4.18 14.23
N LEU A 122 11.38 4.31 12.91
CA LEU A 122 10.96 3.21 12.04
C LEU A 122 12.00 2.07 12.01
N GLU A 123 13.29 2.38 11.93
CA GLU A 123 14.37 1.39 11.90
C GLU A 123 14.41 0.57 13.20
N SER A 124 14.26 1.24 14.37
CA SER A 124 14.14 0.55 15.66
C SER A 124 12.87 -0.31 15.75
N SER A 125 11.74 0.18 15.23
CA SER A 125 10.48 -0.56 15.19
C SER A 125 10.58 -1.80 14.30
N LEU A 126 11.20 -1.70 13.13
CA LEU A 126 11.44 -2.83 12.22
C LEU A 126 12.30 -3.92 12.88
N GLU A 127 13.32 -3.55 13.65
CA GLU A 127 14.14 -4.50 14.40
C GLU A 127 13.32 -5.24 15.48
N LYS A 128 12.47 -4.52 16.21
CA LYS A 128 11.55 -5.11 17.20
C LYS A 128 10.55 -6.06 16.55
N ILE A 129 9.97 -5.66 15.41
CA ILE A 129 9.05 -6.47 14.61
C ILE A 129 9.74 -7.77 14.17
N ASN A 130 10.92 -7.66 13.56
CA ASN A 130 11.70 -8.81 13.11
C ASN A 130 12.00 -9.79 14.27
N THR A 131 12.43 -9.27 15.42
CA THR A 131 12.71 -10.08 16.61
C THR A 131 11.47 -10.81 17.10
N SER A 132 10.33 -10.11 17.14
CA SER A 132 9.07 -10.65 17.64
C SER A 132 8.49 -11.73 16.71
N PHE A 133 8.57 -11.53 15.39
CA PHE A 133 8.12 -12.54 14.43
C PHE A 133 9.05 -13.74 14.35
N LYS A 134 10.37 -13.57 14.48
CA LYS A 134 11.29 -14.71 14.63
C LYS A 134 10.90 -15.60 15.80
N TYR A 135 10.60 -14.98 16.96
CA TYR A 135 10.07 -15.71 18.11
C TYR A 135 8.78 -16.47 17.78
N LEU A 136 7.82 -15.82 17.10
CA LEU A 136 6.55 -16.46 16.72
C LEU A 136 6.71 -17.58 15.68
N ILE A 137 7.65 -17.47 14.74
CA ILE A 137 7.95 -18.50 13.73
C ILE A 137 8.57 -19.73 14.42
N GLU A 138 9.56 -19.53 15.30
CA GLU A 138 10.25 -20.61 16.01
C GLU A 138 9.36 -21.31 17.04
N ASN A 139 8.52 -20.53 17.76
CA ASN A 139 7.75 -21.04 18.89
C ASN A 139 6.30 -21.36 18.54
N GLY A 140 5.75 -20.75 17.49
CA GLY A 140 4.35 -20.83 17.09
C GLY A 140 3.45 -19.91 17.91
N VAL A 141 2.45 -19.30 17.24
CA VAL A 141 1.47 -18.39 17.86
C VAL A 141 0.73 -19.01 19.03
N ALA A 142 0.43 -20.31 18.97
CA ALA A 142 -0.31 -21.02 20.02
C ALA A 142 0.44 -21.09 21.37
N LYS A 143 1.76 -20.86 21.38
CA LYS A 143 2.53 -20.77 22.63
C LYS A 143 2.43 -19.40 23.28
N GLU A 144 2.05 -18.37 22.53
CA GLU A 144 1.70 -17.07 23.12
C GLU A 144 0.32 -17.18 23.75
N LYS A 145 0.27 -17.04 25.08
CA LYS A 145 -0.97 -17.16 25.85
C LYS A 145 -1.84 -15.91 25.70
N ASP A 146 -1.20 -14.79 25.41
CA ASP A 146 -1.87 -13.52 25.27
C ASP A 146 -2.10 -13.18 23.79
N LYS A 147 -3.27 -13.58 23.28
CA LYS A 147 -3.67 -13.29 21.90
C LYS A 147 -3.75 -11.80 21.60
N SER A 148 -3.97 -10.95 22.61
CA SER A 148 -4.03 -9.50 22.42
C SER A 148 -2.67 -8.93 22.03
N LYS A 149 -1.58 -9.47 22.58
CA LYS A 149 -0.21 -9.07 22.22
C LYS A 149 0.16 -9.46 20.78
N VAL A 150 -0.31 -10.61 20.33
CA VAL A 150 -0.10 -11.04 18.94
C VAL A 150 -0.84 -10.11 17.98
N GLN A 151 -2.09 -9.77 18.31
CA GLN A 151 -2.85 -8.81 17.51
C GLN A 151 -2.19 -7.43 17.51
N LEU A 152 -1.75 -6.96 18.67
CA LEU A 152 -1.04 -5.68 18.80
C LEU A 152 0.25 -5.65 17.96
N LEU A 153 0.99 -6.75 17.89
CA LEU A 153 2.16 -6.87 17.00
C LEU A 153 1.77 -6.79 15.53
N PHE A 154 0.63 -7.38 15.14
CA PHE A 154 0.14 -7.30 13.76
C PHE A 154 -0.22 -5.86 13.40
N ASP A 155 -0.99 -5.19 14.26
CA ASP A 155 -1.41 -3.79 14.06
C ASP A 155 -0.19 -2.85 14.05
N PHE A 156 0.79 -3.10 14.93
CA PHE A 156 2.05 -2.37 14.94
C PHE A 156 2.79 -2.52 13.61
N SER A 157 2.91 -3.75 13.13
CA SER A 157 3.65 -4.04 11.90
C SER A 157 2.96 -3.45 10.69
N GLU A 158 1.63 -3.54 10.64
CA GLU A 158 0.82 -2.90 9.60
C GLU A 158 1.06 -1.38 9.55
N ASN A 159 1.00 -0.71 10.69
CA ASN A 159 1.26 0.74 10.78
C ASN A 159 2.68 1.11 10.33
N ILE A 160 3.69 0.33 10.72
CA ILE A 160 5.09 0.58 10.35
C ILE A 160 5.30 0.37 8.85
N PHE A 161 4.86 -0.75 8.28
CA PHE A 161 5.02 -1.00 6.84
C PHE A 161 4.24 0.00 5.99
N ALA A 162 3.01 0.35 6.39
CA ALA A 162 2.23 1.39 5.72
C ALA A 162 2.96 2.75 5.71
N LEU A 163 3.54 3.17 6.84
CA LEU A 163 4.34 4.40 6.88
C LEU A 163 5.57 4.34 5.97
N VAL A 164 6.27 3.20 5.92
CA VAL A 164 7.41 3.03 5.02
C VAL A 164 6.97 3.11 3.56
N ILE A 165 5.85 2.47 3.20
CA ILE A 165 5.25 2.57 1.85
C ILE A 165 4.98 4.04 1.50
N MET A 166 4.35 4.79 2.40
CA MET A 166 4.06 6.19 2.15
C MET A 166 5.33 7.03 1.97
N LEU A 167 6.39 6.76 2.74
CA LEU A 167 7.68 7.45 2.60
C LEU A 167 8.32 7.19 1.23
N ILE A 168 8.42 5.92 0.82
CA ILE A 168 9.13 5.54 -0.42
C ILE A 168 8.35 5.92 -1.68
N THR A 169 7.03 6.02 -1.62
CA THR A 169 6.19 6.37 -2.78
C THR A 169 6.06 7.88 -3.01
N SER A 170 6.48 8.72 -2.05
CA SER A 170 6.15 10.15 -2.08
C SER A 170 7.27 11.06 -2.56
N ALA A 171 8.53 10.70 -2.34
CA ALA A 171 9.68 11.51 -2.75
C ALA A 171 10.86 10.65 -3.17
N GLU A 172 11.50 11.01 -4.30
CA GLU A 172 12.58 10.24 -4.90
C GLU A 172 13.85 10.22 -4.04
N ASP A 173 14.17 11.33 -3.38
CA ASP A 173 15.32 11.40 -2.46
C ASP A 173 15.10 10.55 -1.20
N ILE A 174 13.86 10.48 -0.70
CA ILE A 174 13.48 9.59 0.41
C ILE A 174 13.54 8.13 -0.05
N PHE A 175 13.02 7.83 -1.24
CA PHE A 175 13.11 6.51 -1.85
C PHE A 175 14.57 6.05 -1.93
N ASP A 176 15.45 6.84 -2.54
CA ASP A 176 16.87 6.49 -2.72
C ASP A 176 17.57 6.24 -1.37
N ALA A 177 17.26 7.05 -0.36
CA ALA A 177 17.82 6.90 0.99
C ALA A 177 17.37 5.60 1.68
N ILE A 178 16.11 5.20 1.49
CA ILE A 178 15.55 3.98 2.09
C ILE A 178 15.95 2.74 1.28
N PHE A 179 16.02 2.84 -0.05
CA PHE A 179 16.31 1.73 -0.94
C PHE A 179 17.64 1.03 -0.62
N GLY A 180 18.66 1.81 -0.21
CA GLY A 180 19.95 1.27 0.23
C GLY A 180 19.88 0.38 1.50
N LYS A 181 18.76 0.39 2.22
CA LYS A 181 18.52 -0.39 3.44
C LYS A 181 17.45 -1.47 3.28
N ILE A 182 16.93 -1.67 2.06
CA ILE A 182 15.72 -2.47 1.83
C ILE A 182 15.95 -3.98 1.95
N ASP A 183 17.19 -4.46 1.82
CA ASP A 183 17.47 -5.90 1.68
C ASP A 183 17.05 -6.72 2.90
N SER A 184 17.39 -6.26 4.10
CA SER A 184 17.01 -6.93 5.35
C SER A 184 15.51 -6.87 5.59
N ILE A 185 14.86 -5.78 5.17
CA ILE A 185 13.41 -5.61 5.25
C ILE A 185 12.73 -6.59 4.29
N LEU A 186 13.20 -6.66 3.04
CA LEU A 186 12.67 -7.57 2.02
C LEU A 186 12.85 -9.04 2.43
N GLU A 187 14.03 -9.43 2.91
CA GLU A 187 14.28 -10.78 3.39
C GLU A 187 13.28 -11.17 4.49
N PHE A 188 13.04 -10.28 5.45
CA PHE A 188 12.06 -10.48 6.50
C PHE A 188 10.62 -10.60 5.95
N ILE A 189 10.22 -9.71 5.05
CA ILE A 189 8.88 -9.74 4.44
C ILE A 189 8.64 -11.05 3.70
N LEU A 190 9.59 -11.48 2.86
CA LEU A 190 9.49 -12.72 2.10
C LEU A 190 9.43 -13.95 3.01
N LEU A 191 10.25 -13.98 4.07
CA LEU A 191 10.18 -15.04 5.09
C LEU A 191 8.81 -15.09 5.75
N LEU A 192 8.24 -13.94 6.10
CA LEU A 192 6.94 -13.85 6.78
C LEU A 192 5.78 -14.25 5.86
N ILE A 193 5.81 -13.85 4.58
CA ILE A 193 4.86 -14.29 3.56
C ILE A 193 4.93 -15.81 3.38
N ASP A 194 6.13 -16.37 3.23
CA ASP A 194 6.31 -17.82 3.07
C ASP A 194 5.77 -18.60 4.28
N SER A 195 6.13 -18.13 5.47
CA SER A 195 5.65 -18.64 6.75
C SER A 195 4.13 -18.57 6.88
N HIS A 196 3.50 -17.48 6.46
CA HIS A 196 2.05 -17.31 6.47
C HIS A 196 1.36 -18.31 5.55
N VAL A 197 1.88 -18.49 4.34
CA VAL A 197 1.34 -19.42 3.36
C VAL A 197 1.47 -20.88 3.81
N GLU A 198 2.48 -21.22 4.61
CA GLU A 198 2.58 -22.53 5.29
C GLU A 198 1.68 -22.67 6.53
N GLY A 199 0.98 -21.60 6.91
CA GLY A 199 0.14 -21.54 8.10
C GLY A 199 0.90 -21.38 9.42
N LYS A 200 2.15 -20.90 9.39
CA LYS A 200 3.04 -20.85 10.57
C LYS A 200 3.99 -19.63 10.56
N PRO A 201 3.64 -18.47 11.16
CA PRO A 201 2.38 -18.13 11.81
C PRO A 201 1.33 -17.61 10.82
N LYS A 202 0.05 -17.85 11.10
CA LYS A 202 -1.04 -17.15 10.40
C LYS A 202 -1.11 -15.71 10.90
N ILE A 203 -0.72 -14.75 10.05
CA ILE A 203 -0.85 -13.31 10.31
C ILE A 203 -2.25 -12.79 9.97
N SER A 204 -2.56 -11.56 10.40
CA SER A 204 -3.80 -10.88 10.01
C SER A 204 -3.85 -10.63 8.50
N THR A 205 -5.07 -10.55 7.98
CA THR A 205 -5.32 -10.21 6.58
C THR A 205 -4.78 -8.81 6.23
N GLY A 206 -4.94 -7.83 7.11
CA GLY A 206 -4.44 -6.47 6.92
C GLY A 206 -2.92 -6.42 6.78
N LEU A 207 -2.21 -7.13 7.66
CA LEU A 207 -0.76 -7.25 7.58
C LEU A 207 -0.35 -7.97 6.28
N PHE A 208 -0.96 -9.10 5.93
CA PHE A 208 -0.63 -9.81 4.70
C PHE A 208 -0.82 -8.95 3.44
N ASN A 209 -1.91 -8.19 3.38
CA ASN A 209 -2.16 -7.23 2.30
C ASN A 209 -1.07 -6.15 2.25
N THR A 210 -0.71 -5.58 3.41
CA THR A 210 0.31 -4.53 3.52
C THR A 210 1.70 -5.02 3.10
N LEU A 211 2.03 -6.29 3.41
CA LEU A 211 3.29 -6.90 2.97
C LEU A 211 3.35 -7.09 1.45
N LEU A 212 2.24 -7.48 0.83
CA LEU A 212 2.15 -7.57 -0.64
C LEU A 212 2.15 -6.18 -1.29
N GLU A 213 1.46 -5.21 -0.69
CA GLU A 213 1.50 -3.82 -1.14
C GLU A 213 2.93 -3.27 -1.13
N PHE A 214 3.68 -3.54 -0.06
CA PHE A 214 5.08 -3.13 0.06
C PHE A 214 5.92 -3.61 -1.12
N ILE A 215 5.82 -4.91 -1.44
CA ILE A 215 6.55 -5.50 -2.56
C ILE A 215 6.06 -4.91 -3.88
N TYR A 216 4.75 -4.77 -4.06
CA TYR A 216 4.16 -4.20 -5.26
C TYR A 216 4.68 -2.78 -5.53
N GLN A 217 4.59 -1.88 -4.55
CA GLN A 217 5.02 -0.48 -4.67
C GLN A 217 6.50 -0.35 -5.02
N LEU A 218 7.37 -1.18 -4.46
CA LEU A 218 8.79 -1.18 -4.81
C LEU A 218 9.06 -1.80 -6.19
N SER A 219 8.23 -2.77 -6.60
CA SER A 219 8.35 -3.43 -7.91
C SER A 219 8.00 -2.49 -9.05
N THR A 220 7.04 -1.59 -8.85
CA THR A 220 6.66 -0.56 -9.84
C THR A 220 7.70 0.55 -9.96
N GLU A 221 8.50 0.79 -8.90
CA GLU A 221 9.47 1.89 -8.86
C GLU A 221 10.90 1.47 -9.27
N SER A 222 11.28 0.19 -9.16
CA SER A 222 12.68 -0.22 -9.26
C SER A 222 12.90 -1.58 -9.91
N VAL A 223 13.51 -1.58 -11.09
CA VAL A 223 14.02 -2.80 -11.76
C VAL A 223 14.97 -3.59 -10.85
N PRO A 224 16.00 -2.98 -10.22
CA PRO A 224 16.85 -3.70 -9.27
C PRO A 224 16.11 -4.34 -8.10
N PHE A 225 14.93 -3.82 -7.73
CA PHE A 225 14.10 -4.47 -6.71
C PHE A 225 13.46 -5.74 -7.25
N VAL A 226 12.89 -5.69 -8.45
CA VAL A 226 12.23 -6.86 -9.08
C VAL A 226 13.22 -8.01 -9.30
N GLU A 227 14.47 -7.69 -9.65
CA GLU A 227 15.55 -8.69 -9.75
C GLU A 227 15.81 -9.44 -8.44
N LYS A 228 15.57 -8.82 -7.28
CA LYS A 228 15.71 -9.47 -5.96
C LYS A 228 14.59 -10.48 -5.68
N LEU A 229 13.45 -10.36 -6.36
CA LEU A 229 12.27 -11.21 -6.14
C LEU A 229 12.31 -12.55 -6.89
N GLN A 230 13.21 -12.71 -7.87
CA GLN A 230 13.22 -13.85 -8.81
C GLN A 230 13.34 -15.22 -8.14
N ASN A 231 13.99 -15.31 -6.97
CA ASN A 231 14.27 -16.57 -6.29
C ASN A 231 13.15 -16.97 -5.31
N PHE A 232 12.16 -16.11 -5.10
CA PHE A 232 11.07 -16.40 -4.18
C PHE A 232 10.03 -17.32 -4.83
N ASN A 233 9.43 -18.22 -4.04
CA ASN A 233 8.46 -19.19 -4.55
C ASN A 233 7.07 -18.57 -4.71
N TRP A 234 6.88 -17.81 -5.79
CA TRP A 234 5.62 -17.15 -6.10
C TRP A 234 4.48 -18.11 -6.45
N GLU A 235 4.77 -19.34 -6.92
CA GLU A 235 3.75 -20.37 -7.20
C GLU A 235 3.02 -20.81 -5.93
N LYS A 236 3.77 -20.89 -4.81
CA LYS A 236 3.22 -21.21 -3.50
C LYS A 236 2.25 -20.12 -3.04
N VAL A 237 2.59 -18.84 -3.22
CA VAL A 237 1.69 -17.72 -2.93
C VAL A 237 0.45 -17.76 -3.83
N SER A 238 0.62 -17.99 -5.14
CA SER A 238 -0.49 -18.14 -6.08
C SER A 238 -1.48 -19.22 -5.63
N SER A 239 -0.96 -20.40 -5.27
CA SER A 239 -1.75 -21.54 -4.81
C SER A 239 -2.53 -21.24 -3.53
N PHE A 240 -1.92 -20.50 -2.60
CA PHE A 240 -2.60 -20.03 -1.39
C PHE A 240 -3.74 -19.07 -1.72
N LEU A 241 -3.48 -18.10 -2.61
CA LEU A 241 -4.46 -17.09 -2.99
C LEU A 241 -5.67 -17.69 -3.72
N ALA A 242 -5.51 -18.82 -4.42
CA ALA A 242 -6.59 -19.51 -5.12
C ALA A 242 -7.57 -20.27 -4.19
N ASN A 243 -7.16 -20.63 -2.96
CA ASN A 243 -7.85 -21.62 -2.11
C ASN A 243 -8.76 -21.04 -0.99
N ASN A 244 -9.28 -19.81 -1.14
CA ASN A 244 -10.33 -19.18 -0.32
C ASN A 244 -9.98 -18.51 1.04
N GLU A 245 -8.71 -18.21 1.34
CA GLU A 245 -8.36 -17.31 2.47
C GLU A 245 -7.80 -15.95 2.03
N SER A 246 -7.86 -15.63 0.73
CA SER A 246 -7.36 -14.38 0.17
C SER A 246 -8.43 -13.31 0.05
N THR A 247 -8.03 -12.06 0.23
CA THR A 247 -8.89 -10.92 -0.11
C THR A 247 -8.74 -10.57 -1.58
N PRO A 248 -9.75 -9.90 -2.17
CA PRO A 248 -9.58 -9.23 -3.45
C PRO A 248 -8.30 -8.39 -3.52
N THR A 249 -8.01 -7.62 -2.47
CA THR A 249 -6.83 -6.77 -2.36
C THR A 249 -5.51 -7.55 -2.45
N SER A 250 -5.34 -8.65 -1.70
CA SER A 250 -4.10 -9.44 -1.80
C SER A 250 -3.90 -10.04 -3.19
N ARG A 251 -4.98 -10.45 -3.87
CA ARG A 251 -4.89 -10.93 -5.26
C ARG A 251 -4.51 -9.83 -6.23
N ILE A 252 -4.99 -8.60 -6.03
CA ILE A 252 -4.62 -7.46 -6.87
C ILE A 252 -3.13 -7.17 -6.75
N TYR A 253 -2.62 -7.00 -5.52
CA TYR A 253 -1.18 -6.76 -5.31
C TYR A 253 -0.31 -7.91 -5.83
N TYR A 254 -0.70 -9.16 -5.59
CA TYR A 254 0.02 -10.31 -6.14
C TYR A 254 0.09 -10.27 -7.67
N ASN A 255 -1.02 -9.96 -8.35
CA ASN A 255 -1.05 -9.90 -9.80
C ASN A 255 -0.20 -8.73 -10.35
N GLY A 256 -0.11 -7.60 -9.63
CA GLY A 256 0.82 -6.52 -9.97
C GLY A 256 2.29 -6.91 -9.80
N ILE A 257 2.63 -7.64 -8.74
CA ILE A 257 3.99 -8.18 -8.55
C ILE A 257 4.31 -9.20 -9.65
N TYR A 258 3.38 -10.11 -9.94
CA TYR A 258 3.56 -11.11 -10.99
C TYR A 258 3.72 -10.47 -12.38
N PHE A 259 2.94 -9.43 -12.68
CA PHE A 259 3.14 -8.62 -13.87
C PHE A 259 4.55 -8.03 -13.96
N SER A 260 5.05 -7.43 -12.86
CA SER A 260 6.41 -6.88 -12.81
C SER A 260 7.48 -7.95 -13.07
N LEU A 261 7.31 -9.16 -12.52
CA LEU A 261 8.20 -10.30 -12.80
C LEU A 261 8.13 -10.73 -14.27
N VAL A 262 6.94 -10.74 -14.87
CA VAL A 262 6.78 -11.07 -16.30
C VAL A 262 7.48 -10.03 -17.18
N GLU A 263 7.27 -8.75 -16.90
CA GLU A 263 7.82 -7.62 -17.68
C GLU A 263 9.35 -7.53 -17.57
N ILE A 264 9.91 -7.74 -16.38
CA ILE A 264 11.33 -7.46 -16.11
C ILE A 264 12.18 -8.73 -16.17
N ILE A 265 11.70 -9.85 -15.63
CA ILE A 265 12.50 -11.07 -15.45
C ILE A 265 12.23 -12.08 -16.55
N LEU A 266 10.95 -12.40 -16.81
CA LEU A 266 10.61 -13.45 -17.78
C LEU A 266 10.75 -12.97 -19.23
N GLN A 267 10.39 -11.72 -19.51
CA GLN A 267 10.52 -11.07 -20.83
C GLN A 267 10.17 -12.00 -22.00
N PRO A 268 8.93 -12.51 -22.07
CA PRO A 268 8.53 -13.46 -23.10
C PRO A 268 8.70 -12.82 -24.50
N THR A 269 9.58 -13.40 -25.31
CA THR A 269 9.83 -12.93 -26.69
C THR A 269 8.78 -13.44 -27.68
N ASP A 270 8.10 -14.55 -27.35
CA ASP A 270 6.97 -15.07 -28.12
C ASP A 270 5.71 -14.30 -27.75
N GLN A 271 5.12 -13.62 -28.75
CA GLN A 271 3.89 -12.83 -28.61
C GLN A 271 2.74 -13.68 -28.05
N LEU A 272 2.58 -14.94 -28.48
CA LEU A 272 1.50 -15.79 -27.98
C LEU A 272 1.68 -16.10 -26.50
N LYS A 273 2.94 -16.30 -26.06
CA LYS A 273 3.24 -16.55 -24.65
C LYS A 273 3.05 -15.31 -23.80
N LYS A 274 3.46 -14.13 -24.30
CA LYS A 274 3.18 -12.82 -23.68
C LYS A 274 1.67 -12.66 -23.47
N GLU A 275 0.87 -12.89 -24.50
CA GLU A 275 -0.58 -12.78 -24.41
C GLU A 275 -1.21 -13.79 -23.45
N GLU A 276 -0.75 -15.04 -23.43
CA GLU A 276 -1.23 -16.05 -22.48
C GLU A 276 -1.06 -15.60 -21.03
N LEU A 277 0.13 -15.11 -20.67
CA LEU A 277 0.44 -14.61 -19.33
C LEU A 277 -0.41 -13.37 -18.99
N MET A 278 -0.55 -12.43 -19.92
CA MET A 278 -1.35 -11.23 -19.67
C MET A 278 -2.84 -11.54 -19.53
N ARG A 279 -3.38 -12.49 -20.31
CA ARG A 279 -4.78 -12.93 -20.16
C ARG A 279 -5.03 -13.56 -18.79
N GLU A 280 -4.10 -14.34 -18.27
CA GLU A 280 -4.18 -14.89 -16.91
C GLU A 280 -4.27 -13.77 -15.86
N ILE A 281 -3.36 -12.80 -15.93
CA ILE A 281 -3.31 -11.68 -15.00
C ILE A 281 -4.58 -10.82 -15.09
N LEU A 282 -4.99 -10.45 -16.30
CA LEU A 282 -6.21 -9.66 -16.54
C LEU A 282 -7.48 -10.36 -16.03
N THR A 283 -7.57 -11.67 -16.24
CA THR A 283 -8.70 -12.48 -15.73
C THR A 283 -8.75 -12.45 -14.21
N ASN A 284 -7.60 -12.65 -13.55
CA ASN A 284 -7.50 -12.63 -12.10
C ASN A 284 -7.81 -11.25 -11.50
N LEU A 285 -7.31 -10.18 -12.13
CA LEU A 285 -7.58 -8.79 -11.72
C LEU A 285 -9.05 -8.43 -11.88
N SER A 286 -9.64 -8.71 -13.04
CA SER A 286 -11.06 -8.45 -13.30
C SER A 286 -11.96 -9.15 -12.28
N LYS A 287 -11.68 -10.42 -11.98
CA LYS A 287 -12.37 -11.17 -10.94
C LYS A 287 -12.21 -10.54 -9.56
N ALA A 288 -10.98 -10.17 -9.18
CA ALA A 288 -10.71 -9.56 -7.88
C ALA A 288 -11.41 -8.20 -7.73
N ILE A 289 -11.33 -7.32 -8.73
CA ILE A 289 -12.01 -6.02 -8.76
C ILE A 289 -13.53 -6.20 -8.60
N LYS A 290 -14.11 -7.15 -9.33
CA LYS A 290 -15.55 -7.44 -9.25
C LYS A 290 -15.98 -7.95 -7.87
N GLU A 291 -15.16 -8.78 -7.23
CA GLU A 291 -15.43 -9.31 -5.88
C GLU A 291 -15.21 -8.27 -4.77
N GLY A 292 -14.24 -7.37 -4.93
CA GLY A 292 -13.93 -6.32 -3.96
C GLY A 292 -14.92 -5.16 -3.97
N GLY A 293 -15.42 -4.79 -5.15
CA GLY A 293 -16.22 -3.57 -5.33
C GLY A 293 -15.34 -2.32 -5.47
N GLU A 294 -15.98 -1.19 -5.79
CA GLU A 294 -15.31 0.11 -5.99
C GLU A 294 -14.75 0.71 -4.69
N GLU A 295 -15.44 0.50 -3.57
CA GLU A 295 -15.01 1.03 -2.26
C GLU A 295 -13.80 0.27 -1.69
N ALA A 296 -13.35 -0.79 -2.35
CA ALA A 296 -12.18 -1.55 -1.91
C ALA A 296 -10.89 -0.77 -2.22
N VAL A 297 -10.01 -0.69 -1.22
CA VAL A 297 -8.68 -0.05 -1.33
C VAL A 297 -7.87 -0.50 -2.55
N GLY A 298 -8.08 -1.74 -3.03
CA GLY A 298 -7.37 -2.28 -4.19
C GLY A 298 -7.99 -1.93 -5.56
N PHE A 299 -9.15 -1.27 -5.63
CA PHE A 299 -9.84 -1.01 -6.89
C PHE A 299 -9.01 -0.16 -7.84
N ASP A 300 -8.54 1.00 -7.38
CA ASP A 300 -7.71 1.93 -8.16
C ASP A 300 -6.44 1.25 -8.65
N VAL A 301 -5.74 0.57 -7.74
CA VAL A 301 -4.53 -0.20 -8.05
C VAL A 301 -4.81 -1.26 -9.11
N GLY A 302 -5.93 -1.96 -9.03
CA GLY A 302 -6.34 -2.94 -10.02
C GLY A 302 -6.56 -2.33 -11.40
N CYS A 303 -7.21 -1.16 -11.46
CA CYS A 303 -7.42 -0.43 -12.71
C CYS A 303 -6.10 0.05 -13.32
N ASP A 304 -5.19 0.57 -12.51
CA ASP A 304 -3.86 1.01 -12.94
C ASP A 304 -3.01 -0.15 -13.50
N ILE A 305 -3.06 -1.32 -12.85
CA ILE A 305 -2.36 -2.52 -13.35
C ILE A 305 -2.96 -2.94 -14.69
N ILE A 306 -4.31 -2.97 -14.83
CA ILE A 306 -4.97 -3.28 -16.12
C ILE A 306 -4.51 -2.30 -17.20
N ALA A 307 -4.50 -1.01 -16.90
CA ALA A 307 -4.07 0.04 -17.82
C ALA A 307 -2.62 -0.20 -18.30
N THR A 308 -1.73 -0.56 -17.37
CA THR A 308 -0.30 -0.83 -17.65
C THR A 308 -0.12 -2.12 -18.47
N ILE A 309 -0.88 -3.18 -18.16
CA ILE A 309 -0.87 -4.42 -18.96
C ILE A 309 -1.33 -4.14 -20.40
N CYS A 310 -2.30 -3.26 -20.59
CA CYS A 310 -2.76 -2.88 -21.93
C CYS A 310 -1.66 -2.16 -22.72
N GLU A 311 -0.95 -1.22 -22.11
CA GLU A 311 0.23 -0.58 -22.71
C GLU A 311 1.31 -1.60 -23.07
N TYR A 312 1.56 -2.56 -22.18
CA TYR A 312 2.51 -3.65 -22.43
C TYR A 312 2.05 -4.53 -23.60
N LEU A 313 0.79 -4.94 -23.66
CA LEU A 313 0.23 -5.74 -24.75
C LEU A 313 0.27 -5.03 -26.12
N ALA A 314 0.05 -3.71 -26.14
CA ALA A 314 0.12 -2.89 -27.34
C ALA A 314 1.54 -2.84 -27.95
N THR A 315 2.57 -3.17 -27.17
CA THR A 315 3.97 -3.11 -27.60
C THR A 315 4.43 -4.45 -28.18
N ASN A 316 4.91 -4.43 -29.43
CA ASN A 316 5.58 -5.57 -30.04
C ASN A 316 7.06 -5.60 -29.65
N GLU A 317 7.43 -6.48 -28.71
CA GLU A 317 8.81 -6.57 -28.21
C GLU A 317 9.84 -6.95 -29.29
N SER A 318 9.41 -7.72 -30.30
CA SER A 318 10.28 -8.15 -31.39
C SER A 318 10.51 -7.05 -32.42
N ASN A 319 9.53 -6.15 -32.59
CA ASN A 319 9.63 -5.00 -33.49
C ASN A 319 8.77 -3.83 -32.98
N PRO A 320 9.34 -2.93 -32.14
CA PRO A 320 8.58 -1.85 -31.52
C PRO A 320 8.00 -0.81 -32.50
N ASP A 321 8.48 -0.78 -33.74
CA ASP A 321 7.97 0.11 -34.78
C ASP A 321 6.69 -0.43 -35.45
N GLU A 322 6.33 -1.69 -35.18
CA GLU A 322 5.09 -2.32 -35.66
C GLU A 322 4.06 -2.47 -34.55
N PRO A 323 2.77 -2.24 -34.84
CA PRO A 323 1.69 -2.53 -33.89
C PRO A 323 1.69 -4.02 -33.48
N ALA A 324 1.46 -4.29 -32.20
CA ALA A 324 1.28 -5.65 -31.72
C ALA A 324 0.03 -6.28 -32.35
N LYS A 325 0.13 -7.51 -32.83
CA LYS A 325 -1.05 -8.25 -33.34
C LYS A 325 -1.54 -9.18 -32.25
N LEU A 326 -2.70 -8.88 -31.69
CA LEU A 326 -3.30 -9.66 -30.62
C LEU A 326 -4.27 -10.72 -31.15
N THR A 327 -4.43 -11.81 -30.42
CA THR A 327 -5.42 -12.82 -30.75
C THR A 327 -6.83 -12.33 -30.44
N ASN A 328 -7.82 -12.87 -31.15
CA ASN A 328 -9.23 -12.58 -30.89
C ASN A 328 -9.64 -12.88 -29.45
N GLU A 329 -9.02 -13.89 -28.83
CA GLU A 329 -9.29 -14.26 -27.43
C GLU A 329 -8.83 -13.16 -26.46
N THR A 330 -7.67 -12.56 -26.72
CA THR A 330 -7.16 -11.42 -25.95
C THR A 330 -8.05 -10.20 -26.12
N LEU A 331 -8.42 -9.87 -27.36
CA LEU A 331 -9.30 -8.73 -27.66
C LEU A 331 -10.69 -8.88 -27.01
N GLN A 332 -11.28 -10.07 -27.07
CA GLN A 332 -12.57 -10.34 -26.41
C GLN A 332 -12.51 -10.20 -24.89
N LEU A 333 -11.42 -10.64 -24.25
CA LEU A 333 -11.24 -10.45 -22.81
C LEU A 333 -11.14 -8.96 -22.46
N ILE A 334 -10.35 -8.20 -23.22
CA ILE A 334 -10.18 -6.75 -23.06
C ILE A 334 -11.52 -6.03 -23.21
N GLU A 335 -12.33 -6.38 -24.21
CA GLU A 335 -13.67 -5.82 -24.41
C GLU A 335 -14.60 -6.16 -23.24
N GLN A 336 -14.57 -7.39 -22.73
CA GLN A 336 -15.35 -7.80 -21.56
C GLN A 336 -14.97 -7.01 -20.30
N ILE A 337 -13.67 -6.81 -20.07
CA ILE A 337 -13.17 -6.01 -18.95
C ILE A 337 -13.60 -4.55 -19.11
N GLY A 338 -13.45 -3.99 -20.32
CA GLY A 338 -13.87 -2.63 -20.64
C GLY A 338 -15.36 -2.41 -20.37
N ASN A 339 -16.22 -3.32 -20.81
CA ASN A 339 -17.66 -3.23 -20.52
C ASN A 339 -17.95 -3.24 -19.01
N GLY A 340 -17.24 -4.06 -18.23
CA GLY A 340 -17.40 -4.10 -16.77
C GLY A 340 -16.91 -2.84 -16.06
N LEU A 341 -15.86 -2.18 -16.58
CA LEU A 341 -15.36 -0.90 -16.04
C LEU A 341 -16.18 0.30 -16.52
N ALA A 342 -16.81 0.23 -17.71
CA ALA A 342 -17.64 1.31 -18.24
C ALA A 342 -18.87 1.61 -17.37
N GLU A 343 -19.42 0.58 -16.71
CA GLU A 343 -20.46 0.73 -15.68
C GLU A 343 -20.00 1.61 -14.49
N LYS A 344 -18.69 1.84 -14.37
CA LYS A 344 -18.01 2.55 -13.27
C LYS A 344 -17.22 3.76 -13.76
N SER A 345 -17.52 4.27 -14.95
CA SER A 345 -16.75 5.32 -15.63
C SER A 345 -16.73 6.69 -14.95
N GLU A 346 -17.51 6.88 -13.88
CA GLU A 346 -17.43 8.07 -13.03
C GLU A 346 -16.17 8.07 -12.15
N ASP A 347 -15.54 6.91 -11.95
CA ASP A 347 -14.26 6.76 -11.28
C ASP A 347 -13.07 7.09 -12.20
N GLU A 348 -12.12 7.91 -11.73
CA GLU A 348 -10.99 8.37 -12.54
C GLU A 348 -10.04 7.23 -12.94
N SER A 349 -9.82 6.25 -12.06
CA SER A 349 -8.95 5.10 -12.31
C SER A 349 -9.60 4.18 -13.35
N ALA A 350 -10.90 3.93 -13.22
CA ALA A 350 -11.67 3.17 -14.20
C ALA A 350 -11.67 3.86 -15.58
N ALA A 351 -11.87 5.18 -15.63
CA ALA A 351 -11.82 5.96 -16.86
C ALA A 351 -10.43 5.92 -17.52
N SER A 352 -9.36 6.01 -16.74
CA SER A 352 -7.98 5.88 -17.23
C SER A 352 -7.73 4.49 -17.83
N ALA A 353 -8.16 3.43 -17.14
CA ALA A 353 -8.06 2.06 -17.64
C ALA A 353 -8.86 1.85 -18.95
N LEU A 354 -10.08 2.40 -19.04
CA LEU A 354 -10.90 2.35 -20.25
C LEU A 354 -10.22 2.98 -21.47
N ASN A 355 -9.55 4.12 -21.28
CA ASN A 355 -8.81 4.76 -22.37
C ASN A 355 -7.69 3.86 -22.90
N ASN A 356 -6.94 3.20 -22.02
CA ASN A 356 -5.87 2.29 -22.44
C ASN A 356 -6.41 1.00 -23.07
N LEU A 357 -7.53 0.47 -22.58
CA LEU A 357 -8.22 -0.66 -23.20
C LEU A 357 -8.67 -0.32 -24.63
N GLN A 358 -9.22 0.88 -24.83
CA GLN A 358 -9.63 1.36 -26.16
C GLN A 358 -8.45 1.45 -27.13
N VAL A 359 -7.29 1.94 -26.66
CA VAL A 359 -6.07 1.96 -27.48
C VAL A 359 -5.71 0.56 -27.95
N VAL A 360 -5.80 -0.46 -27.10
CA VAL A 360 -5.48 -1.84 -27.49
C VAL A 360 -6.48 -2.41 -28.50
N LEU A 361 -7.76 -2.06 -28.38
CA LEU A 361 -8.81 -2.52 -29.30
C LEU A 361 -8.70 -1.91 -30.71
N GLU A 362 -7.95 -0.82 -30.86
CA GLU A 362 -7.74 -0.12 -32.14
C GLU A 362 -6.52 -0.61 -32.93
N ILE A 363 -5.70 -1.48 -32.33
CA ILE A 363 -4.50 -2.09 -32.93
C ILE A 363 -4.88 -3.41 -33.62
#